data_AF-A0A099W434-F1
#
_entry.id   AF-A0A099W434-F1
#
_cell.length_a   1.000
_cell.length_b   1.000
_cell.length_c   1.000
_cell.angle_alpha   90.00
_cell.angle_beta   90.00
_cell.angle_gamma   90.00
#
_symmetry.space_group_name_H-M   'P 1'
#
loop_
_entity.id
_entity.type
_entity.pdbx_description
1 polymer ?
#
loop_
_entity_poly.entity_id
_entity_poly.type
_entity_poly.pdbx_seq_one_letter_code
_entity_poly.pdbx_strand_id
1 'polypeptide(L)'
;MSIGIIVDEPRSDDERLFFIPVATEEAFKKYWLKASQDMQLMWVPIFESGVVIEAEDLEAIVDELKKVKVWSLENIENLEIQKGAVDRIDYIIGTLPKGFAQRDTKLYIG
;
A
#
# COMPACT_ATOMS: atom_id res chain seq x y z
N MET A 1 -13.84 6.96 -2.25
CA MET A 1 -13.59 6.23 -0.99
C MET A 1 -12.08 6.22 -0.74
N SER A 2 -11.55 5.50 0.25
CA SER A 2 -10.10 5.42 0.51
C SER A 2 -9.66 3.97 0.57
N ILE A 3 -8.46 3.70 0.07
CA ILE A 3 -7.82 2.39 0.18
C ILE A 3 -6.99 2.38 1.45
N GLY A 4 -7.09 1.31 2.22
CA GLY A 4 -6.39 1.12 3.47
C GLY A 4 -5.94 -0.33 3.67
N ILE A 5 -5.10 -0.54 4.67
CA ILE A 5 -4.66 -1.85 5.11
C ILE A 5 -5.19 -2.08 6.52
N ILE A 6 -5.86 -3.20 6.74
CA ILE A 6 -6.38 -3.64 8.03
C ILE A 6 -5.97 -5.09 8.30
N VAL A 7 -6.11 -5.53 9.54
CA VAL A 7 -6.06 -6.97 9.85
C VAL A 7 -7.36 -7.61 9.38
N ASP A 8 -7.27 -8.70 8.61
CA ASP A 8 -8.44 -9.39 8.02
C ASP A 8 -9.32 -10.04 9.09
N GLU A 9 -8.70 -10.77 10.03
CA GLU A 9 -9.38 -11.42 11.16
C GLU A 9 -8.74 -11.03 12.50
N PRO A 10 -9.04 -9.82 13.03
CA PRO A 10 -8.38 -9.31 14.23
C PRO A 10 -8.83 -10.05 15.49
N ARG A 11 -7.85 -10.50 16.29
CA ARG A 11 -8.02 -11.29 17.52
C ARG A 11 -7.86 -10.47 18.79
N SER A 12 -7.42 -9.23 18.68
CA SER A 12 -7.26 -8.28 19.79
C SER A 12 -7.80 -6.90 19.43
N ASP A 13 -8.05 -6.04 20.43
CA ASP A 13 -8.45 -4.66 20.17
C ASP A 13 -7.34 -3.85 19.48
N ASP A 14 -6.07 -4.15 19.76
CA ASP A 14 -4.93 -3.54 19.07
C ASP A 14 -4.94 -3.89 17.57
N GLU A 15 -5.24 -5.15 17.22
CA GLU A 15 -5.38 -5.59 15.82
C GLU A 15 -6.60 -4.97 15.14
N ARG A 16 -7.70 -4.76 15.87
CA ARG A 16 -8.89 -4.05 15.35
C ARG A 16 -8.64 -2.59 15.05
N LEU A 17 -7.75 -1.95 15.82
CA LEU A 17 -7.38 -0.55 15.64
C LEU A 17 -6.21 -0.39 14.66
N PHE A 18 -5.58 -1.48 14.23
CA PHE A 18 -4.52 -1.45 13.24
C PHE A 18 -5.06 -1.01 11.89
N PHE A 19 -4.58 0.15 11.44
CA PHE A 19 -4.95 0.73 10.16
C PHE A 19 -3.77 1.46 9.53
N ILE A 20 -3.43 1.10 8.30
CA ILE A 20 -2.46 1.84 7.48
C ILE A 20 -3.24 2.49 6.33
N PRO A 21 -3.37 3.82 6.29
CA PRO A 21 -4.02 4.45 5.15
C PRO A 21 -3.10 4.37 3.94
N VAL A 22 -3.61 3.96 2.77
CA VAL A 22 -2.85 3.83 1.53
C VAL A 22 -3.00 5.07 0.67
N ALA A 23 -4.21 5.37 0.22
CA ALA A 23 -4.48 6.54 -0.62
C ALA A 23 -5.98 6.85 -0.66
N THR A 24 -6.35 8.05 -1.11
CA THR A 24 -7.70 8.24 -1.63
C THR A 24 -7.85 7.44 -2.93
N GLU A 25 -9.05 6.97 -3.21
CA GLU A 25 -9.33 6.24 -4.45
C GLU A 25 -8.98 7.06 -5.70
N GLU A 26 -9.21 8.37 -5.67
CA GLU A 26 -8.82 9.28 -6.74
C GLU A 26 -7.30 9.33 -6.94
N ALA A 27 -6.53 9.52 -5.86
CA ALA A 27 -5.07 9.57 -5.93
C ALA A 27 -4.49 8.21 -6.35
N PHE A 28 -5.11 7.13 -5.90
CA PHE A 28 -4.73 5.78 -6.28
C PHE A 28 -4.90 5.55 -7.78
N LYS A 29 -6.09 5.82 -8.32
CA LYS A 29 -6.37 5.69 -9.76
C LYS A 29 -5.46 6.57 -10.60
N LYS A 30 -5.27 7.81 -10.16
CA LYS A 30 -4.52 8.81 -10.92
C LYS A 30 -3.02 8.53 -10.97
N TYR A 31 -2.42 8.05 -9.88
CA TYR A 31 -0.96 7.91 -9.77
C TYR A 31 -0.50 6.47 -9.57
N TRP A 32 -1.09 5.74 -8.63
CA TRP A 32 -0.61 4.40 -8.24
C TRP A 32 -0.96 3.34 -9.28
N LEU A 33 -2.20 3.36 -9.76
CA LEU A 33 -2.65 2.47 -10.82
C LEU A 33 -1.95 2.79 -12.14
N LYS A 34 -1.71 4.08 -12.41
CA LYS A 34 -0.95 4.52 -13.58
C LYS A 34 0.50 4.03 -13.54
N ALA A 35 1.20 4.22 -12.41
CA ALA A 35 2.53 3.66 -12.19
C ALA A 35 2.56 2.14 -12.37
N SER A 36 1.55 1.45 -11.84
CA SER A 36 1.42 0.01 -11.93
C SER A 36 1.29 -0.48 -13.37
N GLN A 37 0.51 0.23 -14.19
CA GLN A 37 0.36 -0.07 -15.61
C GLN A 37 1.65 0.19 -16.40
N ASP A 38 2.31 1.33 -16.13
CA ASP A 38 3.54 1.71 -16.83
C ASP A 38 4.72 0.77 -16.50
N MET A 39 4.75 0.24 -15.27
CA MET A 39 5.81 -0.66 -14.79
C MET A 39 5.41 -2.14 -14.77
N GLN A 40 4.22 -2.48 -15.27
CA GLN A 40 3.65 -3.84 -15.30
C GLN A 40 3.70 -4.56 -13.94
N LEU A 41 3.29 -3.85 -12.88
CA LEU A 41 3.22 -4.37 -11.52
C LEU A 41 2.04 -5.32 -11.35
N MET A 42 2.12 -6.25 -10.39
CA MET A 42 1.11 -7.28 -10.15
C MET A 42 0.30 -7.05 -8.87
N TRP A 43 0.94 -6.60 -7.79
CA TRP A 43 0.31 -6.43 -6.47
C TRP A 43 -0.40 -5.11 -6.31
N VAL A 44 0.28 -4.00 -6.62
CA VAL A 44 -0.32 -2.67 -6.45
C VAL A 44 -1.66 -2.54 -7.19
N PRO A 45 -1.85 -2.94 -8.47
CA PRO A 45 -3.10 -2.68 -9.16
C PRO A 45 -4.32 -3.42 -8.56
N ILE A 46 -4.12 -4.50 -7.81
CA ILE A 46 -5.22 -5.26 -7.19
C ILE A 46 -5.63 -4.73 -5.81
N PHE A 47 -4.92 -3.72 -5.27
CA PHE A 47 -5.30 -3.12 -3.99
C PHE A 47 -6.67 -2.44 -4.04
N GLU A 48 -7.08 -1.87 -5.18
CA GLU A 48 -8.42 -1.25 -5.30
C GLU A 48 -9.55 -2.29 -5.22
N SER A 49 -9.30 -3.51 -5.70
CA SER A 49 -10.31 -4.57 -5.73
C SER A 49 -10.43 -5.36 -4.43
N GLY A 50 -9.55 -5.13 -3.45
CA GLY A 50 -9.45 -5.95 -2.25
C GLY A 50 -8.52 -7.14 -2.46
N VAL A 51 -7.50 -7.27 -1.61
CA VAL A 51 -6.62 -8.45 -1.57
C VAL A 51 -6.22 -8.78 -0.14
N VAL A 52 -6.21 -10.07 0.20
CA VAL A 52 -5.62 -10.57 1.44
C VAL A 52 -4.17 -10.95 1.15
N ILE A 53 -3.26 -10.47 1.99
CA ILE A 53 -1.82 -10.68 1.87
C ILE A 53 -1.28 -11.37 3.12
N GLU A 54 -0.27 -12.21 2.91
CA GLU A 54 0.41 -12.96 3.95
C GLU A 54 1.87 -12.49 4.09
N ALA A 55 2.56 -12.92 5.14
CA ALA A 55 3.93 -12.49 5.41
C ALA A 55 4.91 -12.84 4.26
N GLU A 56 4.61 -13.89 3.50
CA GLU A 56 5.40 -14.35 2.35
C GLU A 56 5.34 -13.38 1.16
N ASP A 57 4.24 -12.63 1.03
CA ASP A 57 4.03 -11.66 -0.06
C ASP A 57 4.73 -10.32 0.21
N LEU A 58 5.14 -10.09 1.46
CA LEU A 58 5.64 -8.81 1.94
C LEU A 58 6.82 -8.27 1.11
N GLU A 59 7.78 -9.14 0.78
CA GLU A 59 8.97 -8.74 0.01
C GLU A 59 8.58 -8.24 -1.38
N ALA A 60 7.71 -8.98 -2.07
CA ALA A 60 7.23 -8.62 -3.41
C ALA A 60 6.43 -7.31 -3.39
N ILE A 61 5.54 -7.14 -2.41
CA ILE A 61 4.73 -5.92 -2.25
C ILE A 61 5.62 -4.71 -1.96
N VAL A 62 6.57 -4.84 -1.04
CA VAL A 62 7.50 -3.76 -0.69
C VAL A 62 8.33 -3.34 -1.89
N ASP A 63 8.76 -4.29 -2.72
CA ASP A 63 9.51 -3.98 -3.93
C ASP A 63 8.67 -3.27 -5.00
N GLU A 64 7.40 -3.62 -5.16
CA GLU A 64 6.49 -2.85 -6.00
C GLU A 64 6.22 -1.45 -5.46
N LEU A 65 6.03 -1.30 -4.15
CA LEU A 65 5.85 0.03 -3.53
C LEU A 65 7.06 0.93 -3.76
N LYS A 66 8.29 0.41 -3.67
CA LYS A 66 9.50 1.17 -4.03
C LYS A 66 9.50 1.62 -5.49
N LYS A 67 9.03 0.76 -6.41
CA LYS A 67 8.89 1.12 -7.84
C LYS A 67 7.88 2.26 -8.02
N VAL A 68 6.72 2.19 -7.37
CA VAL A 68 5.71 3.27 -7.39
C VAL A 68 6.27 4.57 -6.81
N LYS A 69 7.09 4.50 -5.77
CA LYS A 69 7.78 5.68 -5.21
C LYS A 69 8.69 6.34 -6.23
N VAL A 70 9.54 5.56 -6.91
CA VAL A 70 10.44 6.09 -7.96
C VAL A 70 9.63 6.70 -9.09
N TRP A 71 8.60 6.00 -9.58
CA TRP A 71 7.72 6.52 -10.62
C TRP A 71 7.06 7.85 -10.21
N SER A 72 6.62 7.96 -8.96
CA SER A 72 5.98 9.18 -8.43
C SER A 72 6.93 10.38 -8.44
N LEU A 73 8.21 10.16 -8.10
CA LEU A 73 9.25 11.19 -8.14
C LEU A 73 9.54 11.70 -9.56
N GLU A 74 9.36 10.84 -10.57
CA GLU A 74 9.67 11.18 -11.97
C GLU A 74 8.46 11.75 -12.73
N ASN A 75 7.23 11.37 -12.36
CA ASN A 75 6.05 11.62 -13.19
C ASN A 75 5.02 12.58 -12.57
N ILE A 76 5.08 12.86 -11.26
CA ILE A 76 4.15 13.81 -10.62
C ILE A 76 4.77 15.20 -10.60
N GLU A 77 4.28 16.10 -11.47
CA GLU A 77 4.81 17.47 -11.57
C GLU A 77 4.46 18.35 -10.35
N ASN A 78 3.30 18.13 -9.74
CA ASN A 78 2.90 18.88 -8.55
C ASN A 78 3.68 18.38 -7.32
N LEU A 79 4.62 19.20 -6.85
CA LEU A 79 5.53 18.85 -5.75
C LEU A 79 4.82 18.52 -4.43
N GLU A 80 3.68 19.16 -4.11
CA GLU A 80 2.94 18.87 -2.89
C GLU A 80 2.29 17.48 -2.97
N ILE A 81 1.67 17.17 -4.10
CA ILE A 81 1.07 15.85 -4.35
C ILE A 81 2.14 14.77 -4.40
N GLN A 82 3.26 15.04 -5.10
CA GLN A 82 4.40 14.13 -5.20
C GLN A 82 4.93 13.79 -3.81
N LYS A 83 5.22 14.82 -2.99
CA LYS A 83 5.71 14.64 -1.62
C LYS A 83 4.70 13.84 -0.79
N GLY A 84 3.41 14.17 -0.87
CA GLY A 84 2.36 13.43 -0.17
C GLY A 84 2.30 11.95 -0.56
N ALA A 85 2.45 11.62 -1.84
CA ALA A 85 2.48 10.24 -2.33
C ALA A 85 3.74 9.50 -1.87
N VAL A 86 4.91 10.14 -1.95
CA VAL A 86 6.18 9.54 -1.51
C VAL A 86 6.21 9.30 -0.01
N ASP A 87 5.83 10.29 0.80
CA ASP A 87 5.78 10.19 2.26
C ASP A 87 4.82 9.05 2.68
N ARG A 88 3.70 8.91 1.96
CA ARG A 88 2.72 7.84 2.16
C ARG A 88 3.30 6.46 1.87
N ILE A 89 4.00 6.30 0.76
CA ILE A 89 4.65 5.03 0.40
C ILE A 89 5.72 4.66 1.43
N ASP A 90 6.54 5.62 1.85
CA ASP A 90 7.56 5.39 2.89
C ASP A 90 6.93 4.98 4.23
N TYR A 91 5.83 5.62 4.61
CA TYR A 91 5.06 5.23 5.80
C TYR A 91 4.54 3.78 5.71
N ILE A 92 4.01 3.38 4.56
CA ILE A 92 3.52 2.00 4.34
C ILE A 92 4.69 1.02 4.40
N ILE A 93 5.78 1.26 3.68
CA ILE A 93 6.97 0.39 3.69
C ILE A 93 7.51 0.20 5.12
N GLY A 94 7.54 1.27 5.93
CA GLY A 94 8.01 1.21 7.31
C GLY A 94 7.03 0.60 8.32
N THR A 95 5.73 0.53 7.99
CA THR A 95 4.67 0.10 8.92
C THR A 95 4.11 -1.27 8.57
N LEU A 96 4.04 -1.61 7.28
CA LEU A 96 3.50 -2.88 6.78
C LEU A 96 4.15 -4.12 7.42
N PRO A 97 5.49 -4.19 7.60
CA PRO A 97 6.12 -5.33 8.27
C PRO A 97 5.65 -5.51 9.73
N LYS A 98 5.23 -4.44 10.40
CA LYS A 98 4.74 -4.49 11.78
C LYS A 98 3.35 -5.14 11.87
N GLY A 99 2.58 -5.10 10.78
CA GLY A 99 1.31 -5.81 10.69
C GLY A 99 1.46 -7.33 10.71
N PHE A 100 2.65 -7.85 10.40
CA PHE A 100 2.98 -9.28 10.45
C PHE A 100 3.77 -9.67 11.71
N ALA A 101 3.60 -8.92 12.80
CA ALA A 101 4.30 -9.21 14.06
C ALA A 101 4.01 -10.62 14.60
N GLN A 102 2.84 -11.19 14.28
CA GLN A 102 2.53 -12.60 14.51
C GLN A 102 2.54 -13.33 13.16
N ARG A 103 3.15 -14.54 13.11
CA ARG A 103 3.38 -15.28 11.86
C ARG A 103 2.11 -15.70 11.11
N ASP A 104 0.96 -15.71 11.77
CA ASP A 104 -0.35 -16.08 11.21
C ASP A 104 -1.26 -14.88 10.91
N THR A 105 -0.75 -13.64 11.00
CA THR A 105 -1.56 -12.45 10.70
C THR A 105 -1.74 -12.31 9.19
N LYS A 106 -3.00 -12.21 8.76
CA LYS A 106 -3.37 -11.83 7.40
C LYS A 106 -3.81 -10.38 7.38
N LEU A 107 -3.34 -9.62 6.39
CA LEU A 107 -3.75 -8.24 6.20
C LEU A 107 -4.64 -8.15 4.96
N TYR A 108 -5.69 -7.35 5.03
CA TYR A 108 -6.54 -7.00 3.90
C TYR A 108 -6.17 -5.61 3.41
N ILE A 109 -6.00 -5.45 2.10
CA ILE A 109 -5.80 -4.16 1.43
C ILE A 109 -7.00 -3.88 0.52
N GLY A 110 -7.70 -2.77 0.73
CA GLY A 110 -8.88 -2.35 -0.04
C GLY A 110 -9.43 -0.99 0.36
#